data_AF-A0AAD3AB72-F1
#
_entry.id   AF-A0AAD3AB72-F1
#
_cell.length_a   1.000
_cell.length_b   1.000
_cell.length_c   1.000
_cell.angle_alpha   90.00
_cell.angle_beta   90.00
_cell.angle_gamma   90.00
#
_symmetry.space_group_name_H-M   'P 1'
#
loop_
_entity.id
_entity.type
_entity.pdbx_description
1 polymer ?
#
loop_
_entity_poly.entity_id
_entity_poly.type
_entity_poly.pdbx_seq_one_letter_code
_entity_poly.pdbx_strand_id
1 'polypeptide(L)' 'MAWGKSLYNPILQNPSGLVGLGHGTLFKEKEGVLRYASHAHHDGAYIHPRLMYITTATYDHEVNLRLSEDDIVPKFKQ' A
#
# COMPACT_ATOMS: atom_id res chain seq x y z
N MET A 1 11.04 16.23 21.20
CA MET A 1 10.09 15.21 20.71
C MET A 1 10.91 14.15 19.99
N ALA A 2 10.71 12.88 20.32
CA ALA A 2 11.40 11.76 19.68
C ALA A 2 10.38 10.90 18.93
N TRP A 3 10.80 10.29 17.83
CA TRP A 3 9.96 9.39 17.07
C TRP A 3 9.87 8.02 17.77
N GLY A 4 8.65 7.53 17.98
CA GLY A 4 8.38 6.15 18.40
C GLY A 4 7.96 5.30 17.20
N LYS A 5 8.42 4.05 17.13
CA LYS A 5 7.93 3.11 16.12
C LYS A 5 6.50 2.70 16.45
N SER A 6 5.63 2.64 15.45
CA SER A 6 4.31 2.02 15.62
C SER A 6 4.48 0.54 16.00
N LEU A 7 3.70 0.10 17.00
CA LEU A 7 3.61 -1.29 17.42
C LEU A 7 2.94 -2.18 16.37
N TYR A 8 2.25 -1.58 15.40
CA TYR A 8 1.53 -2.27 14.34
C TYR A 8 2.32 -2.33 13.02
N ASN A 9 3.62 -2.00 13.07
CA ASN A 9 4.49 -2.28 11.94
C ASN A 9 4.66 -3.81 11.77
N PRO A 10 4.78 -4.30 10.52
CA PRO A 10 4.69 -3.53 9.28
C PRO A 10 3.25 -3.17 8.93
N ILE A 11 3.03 -1.95 8.44
CA ILE A 11 1.71 -1.51 7.94
C ILE A 11 1.28 -2.23 6.66
N LEU A 12 2.24 -2.82 5.94
CA LEU A 12 2.03 -3.49 4.66
C LEU A 12 3.12 -4.55 4.46
N GLN A 13 2.75 -5.82 4.38
CA GLN A 13 3.67 -6.89 4.01
C GLN A 13 2.90 -8.08 3.43
N ASN A 14 3.15 -8.40 2.16
CA ASN A 14 2.61 -9.57 1.45
C ASN A 14 1.07 -9.75 1.46
N PRO A 15 0.25 -8.69 1.34
CA PRO A 15 -1.18 -8.86 1.08
C PRO A 15 -1.36 -9.54 -0.28
N SER A 16 -2.37 -10.40 -0.40
CA SER A 16 -2.79 -10.97 -1.68
C SER A 16 -1.68 -11.69 -2.47
N GLY A 17 -0.62 -12.15 -1.80
CA GLY A 17 0.55 -12.81 -2.42
C GLY A 17 1.54 -11.86 -3.11
N LEU A 18 1.42 -10.54 -2.92
CA LEU A 18 2.32 -9.55 -3.50
C LEU A 18 3.68 -9.53 -2.78
N VAL A 19 4.75 -9.89 -3.49
CA VAL A 19 6.11 -9.87 -2.94
C VAL A 19 6.86 -8.59 -3.29
N GLY A 20 7.76 -8.17 -2.39
CA GLY A 20 8.53 -6.93 -2.56
C GLY A 20 7.69 -5.66 -2.52
N LEU A 21 6.55 -5.70 -1.84
CA LEU A 21 5.62 -4.57 -1.69
C LEU A 21 6.23 -3.47 -0.81
N GLY A 22 6.25 -2.23 -1.28
CA GLY A 22 6.79 -1.10 -0.52
C GLY A 22 6.99 0.18 -1.32
N HIS A 23 7.75 1.13 -0.74
CA HIS A 23 7.99 2.47 -1.29
C HIS A 23 6.70 3.08 -1.84
N GLY A 24 5.78 3.39 -0.95
CA GLY A 24 4.50 3.97 -1.31
C GLY A 24 4.33 5.43 -0.89
N THR A 25 3.18 5.97 -1.23
CA THR A 25 2.76 7.32 -0.89
C THR A 25 1.27 7.35 -0.54
N LEU A 26 0.92 8.18 0.44
CA LEU A 26 -0.47 8.47 0.79
C LEU A 26 -0.99 9.61 -0.08
N PHE A 27 -2.24 9.49 -0.54
CA PHE A 27 -2.93 10.57 -1.23
C PHE A 27 -4.43 10.53 -0.93
N LYS A 28 -5.09 11.68 -0.98
CA LYS A 28 -6.55 11.73 -1.02
C LYS A 28 -6.98 11.77 -2.47
N GLU A 29 -7.84 10.85 -2.84
CA GLU A 29 -8.49 10.86 -4.15
C GLU A 29 -9.62 11.90 -4.18
N LYS A 30 -10.24 12.05 -5.36
CA LYS A 30 -11.19 13.13 -5.64
C LYS A 30 -12.41 13.11 -4.71
N GLU A 31 -12.84 11.91 -4.32
CA GLU A 31 -14.02 11.71 -3.47
C GLU A 31 -13.64 11.78 -1.97
N GLY A 32 -12.37 12.12 -1.68
CA GLY A 32 -11.85 12.35 -0.33
C GLY A 32 -11.34 11.11 0.39
N VAL A 33 -11.46 9.93 -0.22
CA VAL A 33 -10.95 8.67 0.34
C VAL A 33 -9.43 8.70 0.38
N LEU A 34 -8.85 8.33 1.53
CA LEU A 34 -7.41 8.21 1.66
C LEU A 34 -6.95 6.88 1.04
N ARG A 35 -5.92 6.96 0.22
CA ARG A 35 -5.36 5.85 -0.55
C ARG A 35 -3.87 5.76 -0.32
N TYR A 36 -3.32 4.55 -0.53
CA TYR A 36 -1.89 4.29 -0.50
C TYR A 36 -1.45 3.64 -1.82
N ALA A 37 -0.66 4.35 -2.61
CA ALA A 37 -0.07 3.81 -3.83
C ALA A 37 1.31 3.24 -3.51
N SER A 38 1.62 2.03 -3.98
CA SER A 38 2.94 1.39 -3.78
C SER A 38 3.30 0.48 -4.94
N HIS A 39 4.55 0.05 -5.01
CA HIS A 39 4.98 -0.95 -5.99
C HIS A 39 5.13 -2.33 -5.36
N ALA A 40 4.94 -3.38 -6.16
CA ALA A 40 5.38 -4.74 -5.87
C ALA A 40 6.17 -5.30 -7.05
N HIS A 41 6.74 -6.49 -6.88
CA HIS A 41 7.35 -7.24 -7.99
C HIS A 41 6.31 -7.59 -9.08
N HIS A 42 6.79 -8.05 -10.24
CA HIS A 42 5.93 -8.59 -11.28
C HIS A 42 5.13 -9.80 -10.75
N ASP A 43 5.83 -10.74 -10.12
CA ASP A 43 5.25 -11.92 -9.43
C ASP A 43 6.28 -12.55 -8.46
N GLY A 44 6.00 -13.76 -7.97
CA GLY A 44 6.89 -14.50 -7.06
C GLY A 44 8.17 -15.03 -7.68
N ALA A 45 8.27 -15.10 -9.02
CA ALA A 45 9.43 -15.56 -9.77
C ALA A 45 10.24 -14.41 -10.38
N TYR A 46 9.60 -13.29 -10.73
CA TYR A 46 10.20 -12.16 -11.44
C TYR A 46 10.02 -10.83 -10.71
N ILE A 47 11.13 -10.10 -10.52
CA ILE A 47 11.11 -8.76 -9.90
C ILE A 47 10.59 -7.70 -10.88
N HIS A 48 11.03 -7.76 -12.14
CA HIS A 48 10.77 -6.73 -13.15
C HIS A 48 9.79 -7.19 -14.23
N PRO A 49 8.97 -6.26 -14.78
CA PRO A 49 8.78 -4.89 -14.30
C PRO A 49 8.04 -4.88 -12.95
N ARG A 50 8.39 -3.93 -12.07
CA ARG A 50 7.61 -3.71 -10.85
C ARG A 50 6.27 -3.07 -11.23
N LEU A 51 5.19 -3.52 -10.60
CA LEU A 51 3.83 -3.08 -10.89
C LEU A 51 3.30 -2.20 -9.76
N MET A 52 2.37 -1.30 -10.07
CA MET A 52 1.76 -0.38 -9.12
C MET A 52 0.44 -0.93 -8.59
N TYR A 53 0.19 -0.70 -7.30
CA TYR A 53 -1.03 -1.10 -6.59
C TYR A 53 -1.52 0.07 -5.75
N ILE A 54 -2.83 0.21 -5.64
CA ILE A 54 -3.47 1.24 -4.81
C ILE A 54 -4.43 0.55 -3.84
N THR A 55 -4.21 0.71 -2.55
CA THR A 55 -5.11 0.20 -1.49
C THR A 55 -5.79 1.35 -0.77
N THR A 56 -6.90 1.07 -0.10
CA THR A 56 -7.58 2.03 0.77
C THR A 56 -6.83 2.16 2.09
N ALA A 57 -6.67 3.39 2.58
CA ALA A 57 -5.97 3.69 3.81
C ALA A 57 -6.90 4.38 4.80
N THR A 58 -6.80 4.03 6.08
CA THR A 58 -7.54 4.66 7.18
C THR A 58 -6.62 4.88 8.38
N TYR A 59 -7.05 5.70 9.33
CA TYR A 59 -6.44 5.78 10.65
C TYR A 59 -7.41 5.18 11.67
N ASP A 60 -6.91 4.33 12.56
CA ASP A 60 -7.72 3.84 13.67
C ASP A 60 -7.85 4.90 14.79
N HIS A 61 -8.57 4.56 15.85
CA HIS A 61 -8.79 5.44 17.00
C HIS A 61 -7.50 5.84 17.74
N GLU A 62 -6.44 5.05 17.58
CA GLU A 62 -5.11 5.29 18.13
C GLU A 62 -4.18 6.01 17.12
N VAL A 63 -4.72 6.47 16.00
CA VAL A 63 -4.01 7.20 14.93
C VAL A 63 -2.94 6.34 14.24
N ASN A 64 -3.09 5.02 14.25
CA ASN A 64 -2.24 4.14 13.44
C ASN A 64 -2.80 4.01 12.03
N LEU A 65 -1.91 4.04 11.04
CA LEU A 65 -2.26 3.81 9.65
C LEU A 65 -2.64 2.34 9.44
N ARG A 66 -3.81 2.12 8.85
CA ARG A 66 -4.33 0.81 8.45
C ARG A 66 -4.57 0.80 6.95
N LEU A 67 -4.21 -0.29 6.30
CA LEU A 67 -4.47 -0.51 4.88
C LEU A 67 -5.46 -1.66 4.75
N SER A 68 -6.37 -1.55 3.78
CA SER A 68 -7.34 -2.60 3.51
C SER A 68 -6.73 -3.72 2.66
N GLU A 69 -7.41 -4.86 2.62
CA GLU A 69 -6.98 -6.02 1.82
C GLU A 69 -7.39 -5.90 0.34
N ASP A 70 -8.25 -4.93 -0.01
CA ASP A 70 -8.60 -4.66 -1.41
C ASP A 70 -7.53 -3.85 -2.13
N ASP A 71 -7.12 -4.35 -3.29
CA ASP A 71 -6.19 -3.69 -4.19
C ASP A 71 -6.88 -3.24 -5.49
N ILE A 72 -6.69 -1.97 -5.83
CA ILE A 72 -6.96 -1.43 -7.15
C ILE A 72 -5.67 -1.58 -7.97
N VAL A 73 -5.74 -2.41 -9.02
CA VAL A 73 -4.64 -2.62 -9.97
C VAL A 73 -4.85 -1.72 -11.19
N PRO A 74 -4.02 -0.70 -11.41
CA PRO A 74 -4.09 0.13 -12.61
C PRO A 74 -3.87 -0.73 -13.85
N LYS A 75 -4.78 -0.62 -14.82
CA LYS A 75 -4.63 -1.23 -16.14
C LYS A 75 -4.24 -0.15 -17.13
N PHE A 76 -3.21 -0.40 -17.93
CA PHE A 76 -2.96 0.42 -19.11
C PHE A 76 -4.15 0.27 -20.06
N LYS A 77 -4.75 1.40 -20.44
CA LYS A 77 -5.65 1.42 -21.60
C LYS A 77 -4.77 1.26 -22.83
N GLN A 78 -5.03 0.20 -23.61
CA GLN A 78 -4.51 0.05 -24.97
C GLN A 78 -5.16 1.08 -25.89
#